data_AF-A0A9D1V0G6-F1
#
_entry.id   AF-A0A9D1V0G6-F1
#
_cell.length_a   1.000
_cell.length_b   1.000
_cell.length_c   1.000
_cell.angle_alpha   90.00
_cell.angle_beta   90.00
_cell.angle_gamma   90.00
#
_symmetry.space_group_name_H-M   'P 1'
#
loop_
_entity.id
_entity.type
_entity.pdbx_description
1 polymer ?
#
loop_
_entity_poly.entity_id
_entity_poly.type
_entity_poly.pdbx_seq_one_letter_code
_entity_poly.pdbx_strand_id
1 'polypeptide(L)'
;LNKGYGDLWMSPNFLNHPEMQYCYVVEFKYVKHDAGEGEVAAKLEEAREQLRQYAGDGRHAQAKGHTTLRYIAVVYRAWELAALEEVPCQQG
;
A
#
# COMPACT_ATOMS: atom_id res chain seq x y z
N LEU A 1 -8.65 11.70 -14.79
CA LEU A 1 -7.76 10.59 -15.22
C LEU A 1 -6.66 10.44 -14.16
N ASN A 2 -6.84 9.53 -13.22
CA ASN A 2 -5.76 8.81 -12.54
C ASN A 2 -6.43 7.67 -11.77
N LYS A 3 -6.93 6.66 -12.51
CA LYS A 3 -7.42 5.41 -11.93
C LYS A 3 -6.25 4.44 -11.69
N GLY A 4 -5.07 5.01 -11.41
CA GLY A 4 -3.81 4.29 -11.29
C GLY A 4 -3.85 3.36 -10.10
N TYR A 5 -3.30 2.17 -10.28
CA TYR A 5 -3.00 1.21 -9.23
C TYR A 5 -2.23 1.88 -8.09
N GLY A 6 -2.24 1.27 -6.90
CA GLY A 6 -1.20 1.61 -5.93
C GLY A 6 0.17 1.40 -6.56
N ASP A 7 1.16 2.15 -6.09
CA ASP A 7 2.49 2.17 -6.71
C ASP A 7 3.07 0.77 -6.97
N LEU A 8 2.76 -0.20 -6.10
CA LEU A 8 3.11 -1.60 -6.31
C LEU A 8 1.99 -2.56 -5.89
N TRP A 9 1.62 -3.45 -6.80
CA TRP A 9 0.81 -4.64 -6.51
C TRP A 9 1.70 -5.89 -6.48
N MET A 10 1.66 -6.61 -5.37
CA MET A 10 2.35 -7.88 -5.20
C MET A 10 1.34 -9.02 -5.29
N SER A 11 1.14 -9.54 -6.50
CA SER A 11 0.24 -10.67 -6.76
C SER A 11 0.73 -11.95 -6.08
N PRO A 12 -0.18 -12.79 -5.58
CA PRO A 12 0.19 -14.09 -5.04
C PRO A 12 0.69 -15.01 -6.16
N ASN A 13 1.79 -15.73 -5.90
CA ASN A 13 2.35 -16.70 -6.84
C ASN A 13 1.86 -18.12 -6.51
N PHE A 14 0.59 -18.40 -6.80
CA PHE A 14 -0.01 -19.71 -6.49
C PHE A 14 0.58 -20.88 -7.29
N LEU A 15 1.21 -20.61 -8.45
CA LEU A 15 1.83 -21.65 -9.25
C LEU A 15 2.99 -22.33 -8.51
N ASN A 16 3.80 -21.52 -7.84
CA ASN A 16 4.97 -22.01 -7.11
C ASN A 16 4.72 -22.14 -5.59
N HIS A 17 3.75 -21.38 -5.05
CA HIS A 17 3.45 -21.26 -3.62
C HIS A 17 1.93 -21.24 -3.38
N PRO A 18 1.23 -22.37 -3.53
CA PRO A 18 -0.23 -22.44 -3.33
C PRO A 18 -0.68 -22.08 -1.89
N GLU A 19 0.22 -22.22 -0.91
CA GLU A 19 0.01 -21.92 0.50
C GLU A 19 0.13 -20.42 0.85
N MET A 20 0.45 -19.55 -0.12
CA MET A 20 0.51 -18.11 0.14
C MET A 20 -0.79 -17.62 0.78
N GLN A 21 -0.64 -16.87 1.87
CA GLN A 21 -1.76 -16.34 2.64
C GLN A 21 -2.04 -14.87 2.37
N TYR A 22 -1.08 -14.14 1.79
CA TYR A 22 -1.15 -12.69 1.64
C TYR A 22 -0.77 -12.24 0.24
N CYS A 23 -1.42 -11.17 -0.18
CA CYS A 23 -1.01 -10.31 -1.28
C CYS A 23 -0.97 -8.87 -0.77
N TYR A 24 -0.24 -7.99 -1.45
CA TYR A 24 0.03 -6.64 -0.95
C TYR A 24 -0.26 -5.58 -2.01
N VAL A 25 -0.89 -4.48 -1.60
CA VAL A 25 -0.79 -3.20 -2.28
C VAL A 25 0.14 -2.33 -1.44
N VAL A 26 1.18 -1.78 -2.06
CA VAL A 26 2.12 -0.87 -1.41
C VAL A 26 2.01 0.49 -2.07
N GLU A 27 1.87 1.53 -1.25
CA GLU A 27 1.83 2.93 -1.66
C GLU A 27 3.06 3.64 -1.09
N PHE A 28 3.83 4.28 -1.97
CA PHE A 28 5.05 4.99 -1.61
C PHE A 28 4.82 6.50 -1.63
N LYS A 29 5.43 7.18 -0.67
CA LYS A 29 5.58 8.63 -0.67
C LYS A 29 7.03 9.00 -0.44
N TYR A 30 7.40 10.15 -0.96
CA TYR A 30 8.74 10.68 -0.87
C TYR A 30 8.68 12.11 -0.36
N VAL A 31 9.55 12.41 0.60
CA VAL A 31 9.80 13.77 1.08
C VAL A 31 11.29 14.10 0.91
N LYS A 32 11.61 15.40 0.93
CA LYS A 32 13.01 15.87 0.84
C LYS A 32 13.79 15.50 2.11
N HIS A 33 15.12 15.49 2.00
CA HIS A 33 16.01 15.10 3.11
C HIS A 33 15.85 15.95 4.39
N ASP A 34 15.43 17.20 4.25
CA ASP A 34 15.26 18.22 5.28
C ASP A 34 13.80 18.35 5.74
N ALA A 35 12.90 17.50 5.21
CA ALA A 35 11.51 17.46 5.62
C ALA A 35 11.41 17.05 7.08
N GLY A 36 10.61 17.80 7.86
CA GLY A 36 10.35 17.47 9.26
C GLY A 36 9.35 16.33 9.44
N GLU A 37 9.17 15.90 10.69
CA GLU A 37 8.21 14.85 11.04
C GLU A 37 6.77 15.18 10.65
N GLY A 38 6.39 16.47 10.67
CA GLY A 38 5.05 16.90 10.25
C GLY A 38 4.76 16.64 8.76
N GLU A 39 5.77 16.79 7.89
CA GLU A 39 5.62 16.51 6.46
C GLU A 39 5.59 15.01 6.18
N VAL A 40 6.39 14.22 6.89
CA VAL A 40 6.33 12.74 6.83
C VAL A 40 4.97 12.24 7.28
N ALA A 41 4.42 12.75 8.39
CA ALA A 41 3.09 12.38 8.86
C ALA A 41 2.00 12.75 7.84
N ALA A 42 2.07 13.95 7.25
CA ALA A 42 1.13 14.36 6.21
C ALA A 42 1.18 13.43 4.98
N LYS A 43 2.38 13.04 4.53
CA LYS A 43 2.54 12.07 3.44
C LYS A 43 2.05 10.68 3.81
N LEU A 44 2.26 10.25 5.04
CA LEU A 44 1.72 8.98 5.51
C LEU A 44 0.19 8.97 5.44
N GLU A 45 -0.47 10.05 5.88
CA GLU A 45 -1.93 10.19 5.78
C GLU A 45 -2.41 10.20 4.32
N GLU A 46 -1.73 10.90 3.41
CA GLU A 46 -2.05 10.85 1.97
C GLU A 46 -1.98 9.42 1.41
N ALA A 47 -0.97 8.63 1.82
CA ALA A 47 -0.85 7.22 1.42
C ALA A 47 -1.97 6.36 2.01
N ARG A 48 -2.35 6.57 3.27
CA ARG A 48 -3.49 5.87 3.90
C ARG A 48 -4.78 6.13 3.16
N GLU A 49 -5.06 7.38 2.80
CA GLU A 49 -6.28 7.74 2.07
C GLU A 49 -6.35 7.04 0.71
N GLN A 50 -5.24 7.00 -0.02
CA GLN A 50 -5.15 6.31 -1.31
C GLN A 50 -5.35 4.79 -1.15
N LEU A 51 -4.72 4.17 -0.16
CA LEU A 51 -4.92 2.74 0.13
C LEU A 51 -6.37 2.41 0.53
N ARG A 52 -7.04 3.28 1.29
CA ARG A 52 -8.46 3.12 1.63
C ARG A 52 -9.34 3.25 0.39
N GLN A 53 -9.03 4.17 -0.52
CA GLN A 53 -9.73 4.26 -1.81
C GLN A 53 -9.54 2.99 -2.64
N TYR A 54 -8.32 2.42 -2.68
CA TYR A 54 -8.07 1.14 -3.36
C TYR A 54 -8.83 -0.03 -2.76
N ALA A 55 -9.07 -0.02 -1.45
CA ALA A 55 -9.90 -1.02 -0.79
C ALA A 55 -11.39 -0.91 -1.19
N GLY A 56 -11.90 0.31 -1.36
CA GLY A 56 -13.28 0.54 -1.78
C GLY A 56 -13.55 0.25 -3.26
N ASP A 57 -12.53 0.31 -4.12
CA ASP A 57 -12.68 0.18 -5.58
C ASP A 57 -12.93 -1.25 -6.09
N GLY A 58 -12.83 -2.28 -5.23
CA GLY A 58 -13.22 -3.67 -5.52
C GLY A 58 -12.40 -4.42 -6.60
N ARG A 59 -11.53 -3.73 -7.35
CA ARG A 59 -10.80 -4.32 -8.50
C ARG A 59 -9.82 -5.44 -8.11
N HIS A 60 -9.29 -5.42 -6.88
CA HIS A 60 -8.36 -6.45 -6.39
C HIS A 60 -9.06 -7.66 -5.77
N ALA A 61 -10.40 -7.64 -5.63
CA ALA A 61 -11.15 -8.72 -5.01
C ALA A 61 -11.03 -10.04 -5.79
N GLN A 62 -10.91 -9.98 -7.12
CA GLN A 62 -10.72 -11.17 -7.96
C GLN A 62 -9.24 -11.61 -8.02
N ALA A 63 -8.30 -10.66 -7.96
CA ALA A 63 -6.87 -10.94 -8.10
C ALA A 63 -6.22 -11.54 -6.83
N LYS A 64 -6.82 -11.32 -5.64
CA LYS A 64 -6.31 -11.89 -4.38
C LYS A 64 -6.54 -13.40 -4.24
N GLY A 65 -7.46 -14.00 -5.01
CA GLY A 65 -7.82 -15.41 -4.84
C GLY A 65 -8.22 -15.72 -3.40
N HIS A 66 -7.60 -16.73 -2.77
CA HIS A 66 -7.81 -17.06 -1.35
C HIS A 66 -6.92 -16.27 -0.37
N THR A 67 -6.04 -15.38 -0.86
CA THR A 67 -5.19 -14.59 0.03
C THR A 67 -5.93 -13.44 0.68
N THR A 68 -5.45 -13.05 1.86
CA THR A 68 -5.83 -11.80 2.50
C THR A 68 -5.01 -10.67 1.91
N LEU A 69 -5.71 -9.67 1.38
CA LEU A 69 -5.06 -8.46 0.87
C LEU A 69 -4.60 -7.57 2.02
N ARG A 70 -3.32 -7.19 2.04
CA ARG A 70 -2.71 -6.24 2.99
C ARG A 70 -2.35 -4.94 2.28
N TYR A 71 -2.48 -3.82 2.97
CA TYR A 71 -2.23 -2.48 2.42
C TYR A 71 -1.08 -1.86 3.19
N ILE A 72 0.01 -1.49 2.52
CA ILE A 72 1.23 -0.99 3.16
C ILE A 72 1.49 0.44 2.68
N ALA A 73 1.58 1.37 3.62
CA ALA A 73 2.04 2.73 3.36
C ALA A 73 3.51 2.86 3.71
N VAL A 74 4.28 3.50 2.83
CA VAL A 74 5.72 3.71 2.99
C VAL A 74 6.04 5.18 2.73
N VAL A 75 6.79 5.81 3.61
CA VAL A 75 7.33 7.17 3.38
C VAL A 75 8.86 7.12 3.44
N TYR A 76 9.50 7.50 2.35
CA TYR A 76 10.94 7.71 2.29
C TYR A 76 11.30 9.19 2.46
N ARG A 77 12.29 9.46 3.30
CA ARG A 77 12.96 10.76 3.42
C ARG A 77 14.34 10.63 2.76
N ALA A 78 14.45 11.07 1.51
CA ALA A 78 15.58 10.74 0.64
C ALA A 78 15.85 9.21 0.59
N TRP A 79 16.82 8.71 1.36
CA TRP A 79 17.19 7.29 1.44
C TRP A 79 16.72 6.60 2.73
N GLU A 80 16.20 7.36 3.69
CA GLU A 80 15.72 6.86 4.98
C GLU A 80 14.27 6.39 4.88
N LEU A 81 13.98 5.21 5.43
CA LEU A 81 12.62 4.73 5.66
C LEU A 81 12.03 5.46 6.87
N ALA A 82 11.40 6.62 6.63
CA ALA A 82 10.91 7.49 7.67
C ALA A 82 9.57 7.02 8.28
N ALA A 83 8.74 6.32 7.51
CA ALA A 83 7.54 5.67 8.02
C ALA A 83 7.20 4.40 7.23
N LEU A 84 6.67 3.40 7.94
CA LEU A 84 6.15 2.15 7.37
C LEU A 84 4.95 1.70 8.21
N GLU A 85 3.80 1.49 7.58
CA GLU A 85 2.60 1.05 8.27
C GLU A 85 1.75 0.10 7.43
N GLU A 86 1.19 -0.93 8.07
CA GLU A 86 0.04 -1.65 7.52
C GLU A 86 -1.26 -0.88 7.80
N VAL A 87 -1.91 -0.40 6.74
CA VAL A 87 -3.13 0.40 6.83
C VAL A 87 -4.34 -0.52 7.00
N PRO A 88 -5.11 -0.40 8.10
CA PRO A 88 -6.31 -1.19 8.27
C PRO A 88 -7.39 -0.72 7.29
N CYS A 89 -7.71 -1.57 6.33
CA CYS A 89 -8.80 -1.37 5.39
C CYS A 89 -9.86 -2.45 5.62
N GLN A 90 -11.12 -2.04 5.86
CA GLN A 90 -12.22 -2.99 5.93
C GLN A 90 -12.41 -3.62 4.54
N GLN A 91 -12.15 -4.92 4.45
CA GLN A 91 -12.47 -5.69 3.26
C GLN A 91 -13.94 -6.08 3.39
N GLY A 92 -14.79 -5.41 2.59
CA GLY A 92 -16.20 -5.77 2.44
C GLY A 92 -16.38 -7.14 1.79
#